data_AF-X1FVW0-F1
#
_entry.id   AF-X1FVW0-F1
#
_cell.length_a   1.000
_cell.length_b   1.000
_cell.length_c   1.000
_cell.angle_alpha   90.00
_cell.angle_beta   90.00
_cell.angle_gamma   90.00
#
_symmetry.space_group_name_H-M   'P 1'
#
loop_
_entity.id
_entity.type
_entity.pdbx_description
1 polymer ?
#
loop_
_entity_poly.entity_id
_entity_poly.type
_entity_poly.pdbx_seq_one_letter_code
_entity_poly.pdbx_strand_id
1 'polypeptide(L)' 'TLRSLVLYVLDDKHRKDYGDITVIYGNRDSGEVLYRDVLEEWEKRDDIKVVLTIDREEEGWTRKVGFVA' A
#
# COMPACT_ATOMS: atom_id res chain seq x y z
N THR A 1 -11.59 0.06 -8.69
CA THR A 1 -10.12 -0.09 -8.54
C THR A 1 -9.82 -0.50 -7.11
N LEU A 2 -8.66 -1.12 -6.84
CA LEU A 2 -8.28 -1.53 -5.49
C LEU A 2 -8.26 -0.35 -4.50
N ARG A 3 -7.87 0.84 -4.98
CA ARG A 3 -7.89 2.09 -4.20
C ARG A 3 -9.26 2.42 -3.63
N SER A 4 -10.31 2.38 -4.45
CA SER A 4 -11.67 2.71 -3.99
C SER A 4 -12.19 1.73 -2.93
N LEU A 5 -11.80 0.45 -3.03
CA LEU A 5 -12.14 -0.55 -2.01
C LEU A 5 -11.43 -0.26 -0.69
N VAL A 6 -10.12 0.02 -0.74
CA VAL A 6 -9.37 0.35 0.48
C VAL A 6 -9.93 1.61 1.15
N LEU A 7 -10.27 2.65 0.37
CA LEU A 7 -10.92 3.84 0.93
C LEU A 7 -12.26 3.55 1.59
N TYR A 8 -13.09 2.68 0.98
CA TYR A 8 -14.36 2.27 1.57
C TYR A 8 -14.16 1.52 2.89
N VAL A 9 -13.19 0.60 2.92
CA VAL A 9 -12.85 -0.19 4.11
C VAL A 9 -12.27 0.68 5.24
N LEU A 10 -11.49 1.71 4.90
CA LEU A 10 -10.89 2.64 5.87
C LEU A 10 -11.81 3.78 6.33
N ASP A 11 -12.99 3.92 5.72
CA ASP A 11 -13.99 4.89 6.17
C ASP A 11 -14.50 4.51 7.56
N ASP A 12 -14.56 5.48 8.48
CA ASP A 12 -14.94 5.26 9.89
C ASP A 12 -16.28 4.54 10.07
N LYS A 13 -17.19 4.66 9.10
CA LYS A 13 -18.49 3.96 9.14
C LYS A 13 -18.35 2.45 8.98
N HIS A 14 -17.36 2.01 8.20
CA HIS A 14 -17.13 0.62 7.82
C HIS A 14 -15.89 0.00 8.47
N ARG A 15 -14.93 0.81 8.97
CA ARG A 15 -13.64 0.32 9.48
C ARG A 15 -13.79 -0.77 10.52
N LYS A 16 -14.79 -0.66 11.40
CA LYS A 16 -15.10 -1.64 12.46
C LYS A 16 -15.60 -2.99 11.94
N ASP A 17 -16.04 -3.07 10.68
CA ASP A 17 -16.58 -4.28 10.08
C ASP A 17 -15.46 -5.22 9.56
N TYR A 18 -14.22 -4.72 9.51
CA TYR A 18 -13.05 -5.43 9.00
C TYR A 18 -12.00 -5.58 10.10
N GLY A 19 -11.31 -6.73 10.11
CA GLY A 19 -10.22 -7.00 11.03
C GLY A 19 -8.92 -6.29 10.63
N ASP A 20 -7.82 -7.03 10.64
CA ASP A 20 -6.52 -6.53 10.21
C ASP A 20 -6.49 -6.34 8.69
N ILE A 21 -6.12 -5.14 8.26
CA ILE A 21 -6.02 -4.78 6.85
C ILE A 21 -4.55 -4.70 6.47
N THR A 22 -4.15 -5.50 5.49
CA THR A 22 -2.83 -5.39 4.86
C THR A 22 -2.99 -5.16 3.36
N VAL A 23 -2.42 -4.08 2.87
CA VAL A 23 -2.32 -3.79 1.42
C VAL A 23 -0.91 -4.12 0.98
N ILE A 24 -0.80 -5.05 0.03
CA ILE A 24 0.45 -5.37 -0.64
C ILE A 24 0.38 -4.76 -2.04
N TYR A 25 1.30 -3.85 -2.34
CA TYR A 25 1.37 -3.14 -3.62
C TYR A 25 2.75 -3.40 -4.23
N GLY A 26 2.77 -4.14 -5.34
CA GLY A 26 3.98 -4.53 -6.06
C GLY A 26 4.04 -3.86 -7.42
N ASN A 27 5.22 -3.35 -7.78
CA ASN A 27 5.50 -2.75 -9.08
C ASN A 27 6.82 -3.29 -9.65
N ARG A 28 7.05 -3.17 -10.97
CA ARG A 28 8.31 -3.66 -11.56
C ARG A 28 9.49 -2.78 -11.17
N ASP A 29 9.26 -1.48 -11.18
CA ASP A 29 10.23 -0.43 -10.88
C ASP A 29 9.56 0.66 -10.03
N SER A 30 10.38 1.52 -9.42
CA SER A 30 9.84 2.58 -8.56
C SER A 30 9.03 3.59 -9.37
N GLY A 31 9.27 3.77 -10.66
CA GLY A 31 8.58 4.71 -11.55
C GLY A 31 7.11 4.35 -11.81
N GLU A 32 6.79 3.05 -11.83
CA GLU A 32 5.44 2.53 -12.04
C GLU A 32 4.51 2.65 -10.81
N VAL A 33 5.04 3.03 -9.64
CA VAL A 33 4.24 3.18 -8.42
C VAL A 33 3.25 4.35 -8.59
N LEU A 34 1.97 4.01 -8.67
CA LEU A 34 0.87 4.97 -8.69
C LEU A 34 0.41 5.30 -7.26
N TYR A 35 -0.18 6.49 -7.10
CA TYR A 35 -0.79 6.95 -5.84
C TYR A 35 0.18 6.98 -4.64
N ARG A 36 1.44 7.38 -4.84
CA ARG A 36 2.44 7.49 -3.75
C ARG A 36 1.93 8.25 -2.55
N ASP A 37 1.36 9.44 -2.77
CA ASP A 37 0.83 10.28 -1.69
C ASP A 37 -0.22 9.53 -0.84
N VAL A 38 -1.07 8.72 -1.49
CA VAL A 38 -2.10 7.93 -0.80
C VAL A 38 -1.48 6.77 -0.02
N LEU A 39 -0.47 6.10 -0.58
CA LEU A 39 0.26 5.04 0.12
C LEU A 39 1.00 5.59 1.34
N GLU A 40 1.59 6.78 1.23
CA GLU A 40 2.24 7.49 2.34
C GLU A 40 1.24 7.93 3.42
N GLU A 41 0.05 8.38 3.02
CA GLU A 41 -1.04 8.66 3.97
C GLU A 41 -1.47 7.41 4.72
N TRP A 42 -1.60 6.28 4.03
CA TRP A 42 -1.97 5.01 4.65
C TRP A 42 -0.86 4.46 5.56
N GLU A 43 0.41 4.66 5.24
CA GLU A 43 1.54 4.28 6.11
C GLU A 43 1.57 5.04 7.44
N LYS A 44 0.95 6.23 7.50
CA LYS A 44 0.85 7.02 8.74
C LYS A 44 -0.31 6.59 9.62
N ARG A 45 -1.22 5.76 9.13
CA ARG A 45 -2.34 5.23 9.89
C ARG A 45 -1.90 4.01 10.69
N ASP A 46 -2.48 3.85 11.87
CA ASP A 46 -2.27 2.71 12.78
C ASP A 46 -3.19 1.52 12.47
N ASP A 47 -4.23 1.74 11.67
CA ASP A 47 -5.29 0.78 11.41
C ASP A 47 -5.16 0.06 10.05
N ILE A 48 -4.04 0.23 9.34
CA ILE A 48 -3.71 -0.45 8.08
C ILE A 48 -2.20 -0.67 7.96
N LYS A 49 -1.83 -1.83 7.43
CA LYS A 49 -0.44 -2.13 7.06
C LYS A 49 -0.23 -2.01 5.56
N VAL A 50 0.75 -1.21 5.15
CA VAL A 50 1.15 -1.10 3.74
C VAL A 50 2.46 -1.83 3.53
N VAL A 51 2.50 -2.71 2.53
CA VAL A 51 3.71 -3.36 2.04
C VAL A 51 3.89 -2.96 0.59
N LEU A 52 4.75 -1.97 0.37
CA LEU A 52 5.15 -1.56 -0.97
C LEU A 52 6.48 -2.23 -1.33
N THR A 53 6.51 -2.90 -2.48
CA THR A 53 7.70 -3.58 -2.99
C THR A 53 7.89 -3.33 -4.48
N ILE A 54 9.15 -3.37 -4.92
CA ILE A 54 9.52 -3.33 -6.34
C ILE A 54 10.31 -4.59 -6.70
N ASP A 55 10.21 -5.04 -7.96
CA ASP A 55 10.92 -6.25 -8.40
C ASP A 55 12.44 -6.05 -8.50
N ARG A 56 12.89 -4.83 -8.81
CA ARG A 56 14.30 -4.49 -9.02
C ARG A 56 14.76 -3.43 -8.03
N GLU A 57 15.92 -3.63 -7.41
CA GLU A 57 16.50 -2.63 -6.52
C GLU A 57 16.87 -1.36 -7.30
N GLU A 58 16.57 -0.20 -6.69
CA GLU A 58 16.84 1.11 -7.25
C GLU A 58 17.49 2.02 -6.20
N GLU A 59 18.40 2.88 -6.66
CA GLU A 59 19.04 3.85 -5.79
C GLU A 59 18.00 4.80 -5.17
N GLY A 60 18.04 4.94 -3.84
CA GLY A 60 17.08 5.76 -3.09
C GLY A 60 15.78 5.04 -2.72
N TRP A 61 15.57 3.79 -3.11
CA TRP A 61 14.44 3.00 -2.64
C TRP A 61 14.63 2.51 -1.21
N THR A 62 13.71 2.86 -0.32
CA THR A 62 13.79 2.56 1.12
C THR A 62 12.82 1.47 1.58
N ARG A 63 12.03 0.92 0.65
CA ARG A 63 10.97 -0.05 0.94
C ARG A 63 11.41 -1.44 0.46
N LYS A 64 10.49 -2.42 0.45
CA LYS A 64 10.86 -3.81 0.12
C LYS A 64 11.28 -3.95 -1.34
N VAL A 65 12.15 -4.93 -1.59
CA VAL A 65 12.54 -5.36 -2.93
C VAL A 65 12.28 -6.86 -3.03
N GLY A 66 11.70 -7.29 -4.15
CA GLY A 66 11.34 -8.68 -4.44
C GLY A 66 9.90 -8.85 -4.91
N PHE A 67 9.61 -10.07 -5.38
CA PHE A 67 8.34 -10.41 -6.01
C PHE A 67 7.16 -10.42 -5.03
N VAL A 68 6.04 -9.85 -5.48
CA VAL A 68 4.71 -10.16 -4.95
C VAL A 68 4.17 -11.33 -5.77
N ALA A 69 3.99 -12.49 -5.13
CA ALA A 69 3.39 -13.67 -5.75
C ALA A 69 1.86 -13.65 -5.66
#